data_AF-A0A858RCT3-F1
#
_entry.id   AF-A0A858RCT3-F1
#
_cell.length_a   1.000
_cell.length_b   1.000
_cell.length_c   1.000
_cell.angle_alpha   90.00
_cell.angle_beta   90.00
_cell.angle_gamma   90.00
#
_symmetry.space_group_name_H-M   'P 1'
#
loop_
_entity.id
_entity.type
_entity.pdbx_description
1 polymer ?
#
loop_
_entity_poly.entity_id
_entity_poly.type
_entity_poly.pdbx_seq_one_letter_code
_entity_poly.pdbx_strand_id
1 'polypeptide(L)'
;MPLRPTTFFYLGIFPLLMLIWAWVDSVKSHTHWAYQRTLHHGLVFELSESRLAFRSVTRTPDNTAPLPNHLPWYGNFNRFGSMQTRADGTPVPVFPMPMHDELRPWYPKGFDYRVATIPMWLIIAGYLALWLGISWRRARRGQRLRQEYLLATT
;
A
#
# COMPACT_ATOMS: atom_id res chain seq x y z
N MET A 1 19.35 24.96 0.21
CA MET A 1 18.57 25.69 1.22
C MET A 1 18.13 24.73 2.32
N PRO A 2 18.47 24.95 3.60
CA PRO A 2 17.99 24.09 4.68
C PRO A 2 16.48 24.22 4.82
N LEU A 3 15.76 23.10 4.73
CA LEU A 3 14.31 23.07 4.91
C LEU A 3 13.95 23.55 6.32
N ARG A 4 12.97 24.45 6.43
CA ARG A 4 12.50 24.95 7.72
C ARG A 4 11.99 23.78 8.58
N PRO A 5 12.22 23.79 9.91
CA PRO A 5 11.78 22.73 10.81
C PRO A 5 10.27 22.41 10.68
N THR A 6 9.47 23.43 10.40
CA THR A 6 8.03 23.33 10.16
C THR A 6 7.69 22.48 8.95
N THR A 7 8.41 22.59 7.84
CA THR A 7 8.15 21.82 6.61
C THR A 7 8.32 20.32 6.85
N PHE A 8 9.32 19.92 7.64
CA PHE A 8 9.56 18.50 7.94
C PHE A 8 8.51 17.88 8.85
N PHE A 9 7.97 18.66 9.77
CA PHE A 9 6.88 18.22 10.64
C PHE A 9 5.64 17.86 9.81
N TYR A 10 5.22 18.75 8.90
CA TYR A 10 4.08 18.51 8.02
C TYR A 10 4.32 17.34 7.04
N LEU A 11 5.55 17.19 6.55
CA LEU A 11 5.91 16.10 5.64
C LEU A 11 5.80 14.72 6.31
N GLY A 12 5.92 14.64 7.63
CA GLY A 12 5.69 13.40 8.38
C GLY A 12 4.25 13.20 8.85
N ILE A 13 3.50 14.28 9.11
CA ILE A 13 2.07 14.17 9.46
C ILE A 13 1.23 13.72 8.28
N PHE A 14 1.54 14.18 7.06
CA PHE A 14 0.72 13.87 5.90
C PHE A 14 0.58 12.36 5.63
N PRO A 15 1.67 11.55 5.59
CA PRO A 15 1.54 10.10 5.45
C PRO A 15 0.80 9.43 6.62
N LEU A 16 0.94 9.96 7.84
CA LEU A 16 0.21 9.46 9.00
C LEU A 16 -1.31 9.65 8.83
N LEU A 17 -1.74 10.82 8.37
CA LEU A 17 -3.15 11.09 8.08
C LEU A 17 -3.68 10.17 6.97
N MET A 18 -2.88 9.94 5.92
CA MET A 18 -3.23 8.99 4.86
C MET A 18 -3.38 7.55 5.39
N LEU A 19 -2.49 7.11 6.29
CA LEU A 19 -2.57 5.79 6.91
C LEU A 19 -3.79 5.65 7.83
N ILE A 20 -4.12 6.68 8.61
CA ILE A 20 -5.31 6.69 9.47
C ILE A 20 -6.57 6.65 8.61
N TRP A 21 -6.63 7.47 7.55
CA TRP A 21 -7.75 7.45 6.62
C TRP A 21 -7.91 6.08 5.95
N ALA A 22 -6.82 5.50 5.47
CA ALA A 22 -6.80 4.15 4.89
C ALA A 22 -7.24 3.08 5.91
N TRP A 23 -6.87 3.23 7.18
CA TRP A 23 -7.32 2.34 8.24
C TRP A 23 -8.83 2.45 8.48
N VAL A 24 -9.36 3.67 8.56
CA VAL A 24 -10.81 3.91 8.69
C VAL A 24 -11.57 3.37 7.48
N ASP A 25 -11.05 3.59 6.27
CA ASP A 25 -11.62 3.04 5.04
C ASP A 25 -11.62 1.50 5.08
N SER A 26 -10.53 0.87 5.52
CA SER A 26 -10.43 -0.60 5.61
C SER A 26 -11.47 -1.24 6.55
N VAL A 27 -11.97 -0.49 7.54
CA VAL A 27 -13.02 -0.97 8.46
C VAL A 27 -14.38 -0.98 7.77
N LYS A 28 -14.60 -0.08 6.81
CA LYS A 28 -15.88 0.11 6.13
C LYS A 28 -15.95 -0.61 4.78
N SER A 29 -14.79 -0.73 4.12
CA SER A 29 -14.65 -1.12 2.73
C SER A 29 -13.64 -2.26 2.63
N HIS A 30 -13.92 -3.25 1.77
CA HIS A 30 -12.89 -4.16 1.30
C HIS A 30 -12.32 -3.59 0.01
N THR A 31 -11.12 -3.03 0.10
CA THR A 31 -10.43 -2.45 -1.04
C THR A 31 -9.32 -3.40 -1.46
N HIS A 32 -9.33 -3.85 -2.72
CA HIS A 32 -8.25 -4.69 -3.22
C HIS A 32 -7.70 -4.19 -4.55
N TRP A 33 -6.41 -4.45 -4.75
CA TRP A 33 -5.66 -4.18 -5.95
C TRP A 33 -4.99 -5.47 -6.38
N ALA A 34 -5.31 -5.94 -7.57
CA ALA A 34 -4.66 -7.11 -8.12
C ALA A 34 -3.75 -6.74 -9.28
N TYR A 35 -2.61 -7.43 -9.32
CA TYR A 35 -1.60 -7.32 -10.34
C TYR A 35 -1.24 -8.73 -10.80
N GLN A 36 -1.43 -8.98 -12.09
CA GLN A 36 -0.94 -10.21 -12.69
C GLN A 36 0.46 -9.99 -13.26
N ARG A 37 1.40 -10.90 -12.92
CA ARG A 37 2.72 -10.93 -13.55
C ARG A 37 2.78 -11.83 -14.78
N THR A 38 2.15 -13.02 -14.72
CA THR A 38 2.17 -14.03 -15.80
C THR A 38 0.84 -14.76 -15.88
N LEU A 39 0.63 -15.60 -16.90
CA LEU A 39 -0.58 -16.45 -17.03
C LEU A 39 -0.82 -17.40 -15.86
N HIS A 40 0.16 -17.58 -14.97
CA HIS A 40 0.10 -18.53 -13.86
C HIS A 40 0.33 -17.89 -12.50
N HIS A 41 0.72 -16.63 -12.44
CA HIS A 41 1.10 -15.95 -11.20
C HIS A 41 0.52 -14.54 -11.11
N GLY A 42 -0.15 -14.27 -10.00
CA GLY A 42 -0.68 -12.97 -9.63
C GLY A 42 -0.31 -12.56 -8.20
N LEU A 43 -0.41 -11.27 -7.94
CA LEU A 43 -0.30 -10.63 -6.66
C LEU A 43 -1.61 -9.88 -6.38
N VAL A 44 -2.12 -9.97 -5.16
CA VAL A 44 -3.27 -9.21 -4.70
C VAL A 44 -2.87 -8.50 -3.42
N PHE A 45 -3.07 -7.20 -3.41
CA PHE A 45 -2.99 -6.36 -2.23
C PHE A 45 -4.42 -6.13 -1.77
N GLU A 46 -4.72 -6.39 -0.52
CA GLU A 46 -6.04 -6.25 0.04
C GLU A 46 -5.96 -5.43 1.33
N LEU A 47 -6.83 -4.45 1.44
CA LEU A 47 -7.02 -3.60 2.60
C LEU A 47 -8.47 -3.79 3.07
N SER A 48 -8.63 -4.51 4.17
CA SER A 48 -9.92 -4.88 4.74
C SER A 48 -9.78 -5.10 6.24
N GLU A 49 -10.84 -4.93 7.04
CA GLU A 49 -10.89 -5.35 8.45
C GLU A 49 -9.68 -4.89 9.30
N SER A 50 -9.18 -3.68 9.11
CA SER A 50 -7.97 -3.19 9.80
C SER A 50 -6.68 -3.98 9.51
N ARG A 51 -6.59 -4.67 8.38
CA ARG A 51 -5.40 -5.40 7.92
C ARG A 51 -5.05 -5.07 6.48
N LEU A 52 -3.75 -5.10 6.22
CA LEU A 52 -3.19 -5.11 4.89
C LEU A 52 -2.70 -6.53 4.59
N ALA A 53 -3.30 -7.19 3.61
CA ALA A 53 -2.92 -8.53 3.17
C ALA A 53 -2.23 -8.49 1.81
N PHE A 54 -1.14 -9.24 1.71
CA PHE A 54 -0.38 -9.50 0.51
C PHE A 54 -0.60 -10.95 0.13
N ARG A 55 -1.23 -11.18 -1.02
CA ARG A 55 -1.54 -12.52 -1.50
C ARG A 55 -0.77 -12.78 -2.77
N SER A 56 -0.04 -13.88 -2.82
CA SER A 56 0.45 -14.45 -4.06
C SER A 56 -0.49 -15.56 -4.47
N VAL A 57 -0.94 -15.52 -5.73
CA VAL A 57 -1.84 -16.49 -6.32
C VAL A 57 -1.07 -17.21 -7.41
N THR A 58 -0.94 -18.53 -7.28
CA THR A 58 -0.32 -19.39 -8.30
C THR A 58 -1.35 -20.38 -8.82
N ARG A 59 -1.38 -20.57 -10.13
CA ARG A 59 -2.25 -21.55 -10.78
C ARG A 59 -1.76 -22.97 -10.51
N THR A 60 -2.65 -23.85 -10.04
CA THR A 60 -2.29 -25.27 -9.88
C THR A 60 -2.21 -25.96 -11.25
N PRO A 61 -1.34 -26.97 -11.44
CA PRO A 61 -1.14 -27.63 -12.73
C PRO A 61 -2.41 -28.20 -13.36
N ASP A 62 -3.33 -28.70 -12.53
CA ASP A 62 -4.55 -29.39 -12.98
C ASP A 62 -5.70 -28.45 -13.37
N ASN A 63 -5.53 -27.13 -13.14
CA ASN A 63 -6.57 -26.17 -13.41
C ASN A 63 -6.40 -25.59 -14.82
N THR A 64 -7.23 -26.01 -15.78
CA THR A 64 -7.27 -25.43 -17.13
C THR A 64 -8.07 -24.13 -17.21
N ALA A 65 -8.80 -23.77 -16.15
CA ALA A 65 -9.58 -22.54 -16.12
C ALA A 65 -8.67 -21.31 -16.24
N PRO A 66 -9.09 -20.28 -17.00
CA PRO A 66 -8.42 -18.99 -16.97
C PRO A 66 -8.43 -18.45 -15.53
N LEU A 67 -7.41 -17.64 -15.18
CA LEU A 67 -7.49 -16.92 -13.93
C LEU A 67 -8.74 -16.06 -13.90
N PRO A 68 -9.38 -15.94 -12.74
CA PRO A 68 -10.68 -15.30 -12.67
C PRO A 68 -10.68 -13.92 -13.30
N ASN A 69 -11.67 -13.69 -14.14
CA ASN A 69 -11.88 -12.45 -14.91
C ASN A 69 -12.06 -11.17 -14.05
N HIS A 70 -11.95 -11.27 -12.72
CA HIS A 70 -12.14 -10.18 -11.76
C HIS A 70 -10.82 -9.66 -11.18
N LEU A 71 -9.72 -10.41 -11.30
CA LEU A 71 -8.41 -9.82 -11.08
C LEU A 71 -8.14 -8.95 -12.34
N PRO A 72 -7.75 -7.67 -12.24
CA PRO A 72 -7.36 -6.87 -13.40
C PRO A 72 -6.09 -7.52 -13.98
N TRP A 73 -6.25 -8.26 -15.08
CA TRP A 73 -5.19 -9.04 -15.72
C TRP A 73 -4.52 -8.22 -16.84
N TYR A 74 -3.21 -8.41 -16.98
CA TYR A 74 -2.22 -7.72 -17.83
C TYR A 74 -2.01 -6.20 -17.62
N GLY A 75 -1.40 -5.82 -16.51
CA GLY A 75 -0.79 -4.48 -16.40
C GLY A 75 0.72 -4.52 -16.60
N ASN A 76 1.24 -3.93 -17.66
CA ASN A 76 2.60 -3.40 -17.59
C ASN A 76 2.53 -2.18 -16.65
N PHE A 77 3.45 -2.01 -15.70
CA PHE A 77 3.54 -0.76 -14.91
C PHE A 77 3.58 0.48 -15.80
N ASN A 78 4.07 0.32 -17.04
CA ASN A 78 4.09 1.37 -18.07
C ASN A 78 2.71 1.74 -18.64
N ARG A 79 1.63 1.05 -18.25
CA ARG A 79 0.26 1.23 -18.74
C ARG A 79 -0.72 1.68 -17.65
N PHE A 80 -0.19 2.27 -16.58
CA PHE A 80 -0.95 2.92 -15.51
C PHE A 80 -2.03 3.85 -16.09
N GLY A 81 -3.30 3.65 -15.70
CA GLY A 81 -4.42 4.48 -16.16
C GLY A 81 -4.95 4.19 -17.57
N SER A 82 -4.45 3.14 -18.25
CA SER A 82 -5.03 2.69 -19.53
C SER A 82 -6.27 1.82 -19.33
N MET A 83 -7.20 1.81 -20.27
CA MET A 83 -8.29 0.83 -20.31
C MET A 83 -7.86 -0.41 -21.10
N GLN A 84 -8.16 -1.59 -20.58
CA GLN A 84 -8.10 -2.84 -21.31
C GLN A 84 -9.48 -3.45 -21.42
N THR A 85 -9.74 -4.14 -22.51
CA THR A 85 -11.02 -4.79 -22.74
C THR A 85 -10.92 -6.23 -22.24
N ARG A 86 -11.81 -6.63 -21.32
CA ARG A 86 -12.00 -8.02 -20.90
C ARG A 86 -12.34 -8.90 -22.11
N ALA A 87 -12.17 -10.22 -21.94
CA ALA A 87 -12.57 -11.21 -22.93
C ALA A 87 -14.08 -11.18 -23.26
N ASP A 88 -14.91 -10.65 -22.36
CA ASP A 88 -16.36 -10.42 -22.55
C ASP A 88 -16.68 -9.07 -23.21
N GLY A 89 -15.66 -8.30 -23.61
CA GLY A 89 -15.83 -6.97 -24.22
C GLY A 89 -15.94 -5.81 -23.24
N THR A 90 -15.93 -6.04 -21.92
CA THR A 90 -16.07 -4.95 -20.94
C THR A 90 -14.75 -4.20 -20.72
N PRO A 91 -14.74 -2.86 -20.80
CA PRO A 91 -13.55 -2.09 -20.50
C PRO A 91 -13.28 -2.12 -18.99
N VAL A 92 -12.07 -2.50 -18.61
CA VAL A 92 -11.54 -2.47 -17.25
C VAL A 92 -10.24 -1.66 -17.23
N PRO A 93 -10.10 -0.71 -16.30
CA PRO A 93 -8.84 0.01 -16.13
C PRO A 93 -7.72 -0.94 -15.68
N VAL A 94 -6.58 -0.79 -16.33
CA VAL A 94 -5.31 -1.36 -15.91
C VAL A 94 -4.86 -0.58 -14.69
N PHE A 95 -4.67 -1.30 -13.57
CA PHE A 95 -4.10 -0.89 -12.29
C PHE A 95 -3.72 0.60 -12.13
N PRO A 96 -4.18 1.29 -11.06
CA PRO A 96 -4.87 0.79 -9.87
C PRO A 96 -6.33 1.23 -9.90
N MET A 97 -7.25 0.31 -10.18
CA MET A 97 -8.64 0.54 -9.81
C MET A 97 -8.89 -0.14 -8.47
N PRO A 98 -9.17 0.62 -7.40
CA PRO A 98 -9.68 0.03 -6.18
C PRO A 98 -11.01 -0.61 -6.51
N MET A 99 -11.10 -1.94 -6.37
CA MET A 99 -12.38 -2.62 -6.38
C MET A 99 -12.90 -2.61 -4.95
N HIS A 100 -14.07 -1.99 -4.78
CA HIS A 100 -14.83 -1.98 -3.54
C HIS A 100 -15.90 -3.07 -3.65
N ASP A 101 -15.64 -4.21 -3.02
CA ASP A 101 -16.63 -5.28 -2.95
C ASP A 101 -17.20 -5.34 -1.53
N GLU A 102 -18.52 -5.46 -1.40
CA GLU A 102 -19.18 -5.51 -0.09
C GLU A 102 -19.07 -6.89 0.58
N LEU A 103 -18.69 -7.96 -0.14
CA LEU A 103 -18.92 -9.32 0.34
C LEU A 103 -17.84 -10.33 -0.08
N ARG A 104 -17.15 -10.81 0.96
CA ARG A 104 -16.32 -12.03 1.11
C ARG A 104 -15.17 -12.22 0.11
N PRO A 105 -13.98 -12.63 0.58
CA PRO A 105 -12.91 -13.02 -0.32
C PRO A 105 -13.34 -14.24 -1.13
N TRP A 106 -13.56 -14.02 -2.43
CA TRP A 106 -13.90 -15.06 -3.38
C TRP A 106 -12.62 -15.75 -3.83
N TYR A 107 -12.44 -17.01 -3.44
CA TYR A 107 -11.28 -17.84 -3.82
C TYR A 107 -11.71 -18.86 -4.88
N PRO A 108 -11.32 -18.71 -6.15
CA PRO A 108 -11.51 -19.77 -7.13
C PRO A 108 -10.79 -21.05 -6.69
N LYS A 109 -11.42 -22.20 -6.90
CA LYS A 109 -10.77 -23.50 -6.77
C LYS A 109 -9.66 -23.64 -7.82
N GLY A 110 -8.60 -24.39 -7.50
CA GLY A 110 -7.48 -24.65 -8.42
C GLY A 110 -6.40 -23.55 -8.46
N PHE A 111 -6.23 -22.84 -7.35
CA PHE A 111 -5.17 -21.87 -7.14
C PHE A 111 -4.54 -22.05 -5.76
N ASP A 112 -3.22 -21.96 -5.72
CA ASP A 112 -2.45 -21.90 -4.48
C ASP A 112 -2.32 -20.46 -4.02
N TYR A 113 -2.63 -20.22 -2.75
CA TYR A 113 -2.58 -18.91 -2.12
C TYR A 113 -1.51 -18.87 -1.04
N ARG A 114 -0.57 -17.93 -1.17
CA ARG A 114 0.31 -17.54 -0.07
C ARG A 114 -0.12 -16.19 0.43
N VAL A 115 -0.43 -16.09 1.72
CA VAL A 115 -0.96 -14.87 2.33
C VAL A 115 -0.04 -14.40 3.44
N ALA A 116 0.44 -13.16 3.34
CA ALA A 116 1.07 -12.44 4.44
C ALA A 116 0.12 -11.33 4.87
N THR A 117 -0.18 -11.23 6.16
CA THR A 117 -1.11 -10.22 6.69
C THR A 117 -0.40 -9.35 7.71
N ILE A 118 -0.56 -8.04 7.59
CA ILE A 118 -0.02 -7.04 8.51
C ILE A 118 -1.17 -6.23 9.09
N PRO A 119 -1.38 -6.22 10.40
CA PRO A 119 -2.37 -5.35 11.03
C PRO A 119 -2.04 -3.87 10.78
N MET A 120 -3.05 -3.06 10.43
CA MET A 120 -2.87 -1.64 10.12
C MET A 120 -2.29 -0.85 11.29
N TRP A 121 -2.69 -1.19 12.53
CA TRP A 121 -2.14 -0.55 13.73
C TRP A 121 -0.62 -0.72 13.84
N LEU A 122 -0.08 -1.84 13.36
CA LEU A 122 1.36 -2.14 13.42
C LEU A 122 2.12 -1.28 12.39
N ILE A 123 1.52 -1.05 11.22
CA ILE A 123 2.06 -0.12 10.20
C ILE A 123 2.07 1.31 10.74
N ILE A 124 0.98 1.75 11.36
CA ILE A 124 0.86 3.08 11.97
C ILE A 124 1.89 3.26 13.10
N ALA A 125 1.97 2.29 14.03
CA ALA A 125 2.91 2.35 15.14
C ALA A 125 4.37 2.36 14.67
N GLY A 126 4.70 1.52 13.68
CA GLY A 126 6.05 1.50 13.08
C GLY A 126 6.41 2.81 12.40
N TYR A 127 5.47 3.40 11.66
CA TYR A 127 5.67 4.71 11.05
C TYR A 127 5.86 5.81 12.10
N LEU A 128 5.04 5.83 13.15
CA LEU A 128 5.12 6.81 14.22
C LEU A 128 6.47 6.74 14.96
N ALA A 129 6.93 5.53 15.28
CA ALA A 129 8.22 5.31 15.91
C ALA A 129 9.39 5.81 15.03
N LEU A 130 9.34 5.51 13.73
CA LEU A 130 10.33 5.98 12.76
C LEU A 130 10.34 7.52 12.67
N TRP A 131 9.17 8.14 12.56
CA TRP A 131 9.01 9.58 12.46
C TRP A 131 9.49 10.31 13.71
N LEU A 132 9.12 9.83 14.90
CA LEU A 132 9.60 10.37 16.18
C LEU A 132 11.12 10.24 16.31
N GLY A 133 11.69 9.10 15.92
CA GLY A 133 13.14 8.89 15.94
C GLY A 133 13.91 9.86 15.05
N ILE A 134 13.42 10.09 13.82
CA ILE A 134 14.02 11.07 12.90
C ILE A 134 13.88 12.49 13.45
N SER A 135 12.71 12.84 13.99
CA SER A 135 12.41 14.15 14.54
C SER A 135 13.30 14.46 15.76
N TRP A 136 13.45 13.49 16.67
CA TRP A 136 14.33 13.59 17.84
C TRP A 136 15.80 13.82 17.44
N ARG A 137 16.32 13.02 16.50
CA ARG A 137 17.70 13.15 16.02
C ARG A 137 17.97 14.55 15.45
N ARG A 138 16.99 15.15 14.78
CA ARG A 138 17.11 16.51 14.24
C ARG A 138 17.06 17.57 15.31
N ALA A 139 16.13 17.47 16.25
CA ALA A 139 16.05 18.40 17.38
C ALA A 139 17.38 18.46 18.15
N ARG A 140 18.00 17.29 18.40
CA ARG A 140 19.29 17.19 19.08
C ARG A 140 20.45 17.82 18.30
N ARG A 141 20.48 17.65 16.97
CA ARG A 141 21.50 18.31 16.12
C ARG A 141 21.34 19.83 16.09
N GLY A 142 20.10 20.34 16.07
CA GLY A 142 19.83 21.78 16.11
C GLY A 142 20.22 22.44 17.44
N GLN A 143 20.04 21.74 18.57
CA GLN A 143 20.46 22.22 19.89
C GLN A 143 21.98 22.35 20.02
N ARG A 144 22.74 21.37 19.50
CA ARG A 144 24.21 21.40 19.52
C ARG A 144 24.77 22.60 18.76
N LEU A 145 24.29 22.82 17.53
CA LEU A 145 24.71 23.97 16.73
C LEU A 145 24.38 25.30 17.43
N ARG A 146 23.19 25.43 18.03
CA ARG A 146 22.83 26.63 18.79
C ARG A 146 23.74 26.87 20.00
N GLN A 147 24.13 25.81 20.72
CA GLN A 147 25.07 25.93 21.85
C GLN A 147 26.46 26.37 21.40
N GLU A 148 26.98 25.79 20.32
CA GLU A 148 28.27 26.19 19.74
C GLU A 148 28.28 27.65 19.27
N TYR A 149 27.20 28.12 18.63
CA TYR A 149 27.07 29.53 18.24
C TYR A 149 27.05 30.49 19.44
N LEU A 150 26.32 30.15 20.50
CA LEU A 150 26.24 30.98 21.71
C LEU A 150 27.60 31.06 22.44
N LEU A 151 28.36 29.97 22.46
CA LEU A 151 29.71 29.94 23.05
C LEU A 151 30.75 30.66 22.19
N ALA A 152 30.55 30.74 20.87
CA ALA A 152 31.45 31.47 19.97
C ALA A 152 31.17 32.98 19.93
N THR A 153 30.07 33.45 20.53
CA THR A 153 29.68 34.88 20.56
C THR A 153 29.85 35.54 21.93
N THR A 154 30.29 34.80 22.94
CA THR A 154 30.74 35.29 24.26
C THR A 154 32.25 35.31 24.34
#